data_AF-A0A0W8G4E9-F1
#
_entry.id   AF-A0A0W8G4E9-F1
#
_cell.length_a   1.000
_cell.length_b   1.000
_cell.length_c   1.000
_cell.angle_alpha   90.00
_cell.angle_beta   90.00
_cell.angle_gamma   90.00
#
_symmetry.space_group_name_H-M   'P 1'
#
loop_
_entity.id
_entity.type
_entity.pdbx_description
1 polymer ?
#
loop_
_entity_poly.entity_id
_entity_poly.type
_entity_poly.pdbx_seq_one_letter_code
_entity_poly.pdbx_strand_id
1 'polypeptide(L)'
;MTAMTGFTFERALKILVFAALVLTAWKGLGRTPEFASHVAPQRFFTGLVNDAENSLIMKERHLDFNDASAKAVRVRLEEFLSQGRTPDPSMINEESLRRAVNRRLAVRERDADYVVMAREKLERVRAMEREGWRMDLGVVRTPAEPPAPRMTGKDGGS
;
A
#
# COMPACT_ATOMS: atom_id res chain seq x y z
N MET A 1 12.21 -65.50 -19.91
CA MET A 1 11.53 -64.19 -19.82
C MET A 1 11.63 -63.69 -18.39
N THR A 2 12.47 -62.68 -18.13
CA THR A 2 12.30 -61.64 -17.10
C THR A 2 13.58 -60.78 -17.06
N ALA A 3 13.62 -59.73 -17.88
CA ALA A 3 14.60 -58.67 -17.70
C ALA A 3 14.15 -57.83 -16.50
N MET A 4 14.76 -58.03 -15.33
CA MET A 4 14.66 -57.07 -14.25
C MET A 4 15.43 -55.81 -14.68
N THR A 5 14.70 -54.80 -15.17
CA THR A 5 15.27 -53.49 -15.46
C THR A 5 15.66 -52.81 -14.15
N GLY A 6 16.88 -53.06 -13.70
CA GLY A 6 17.49 -52.38 -12.56
C GLY A 6 17.44 -50.87 -12.76
N PHE A 7 17.10 -50.15 -11.70
CA PHE A 7 17.08 -48.70 -11.65
C PHE A 7 18.51 -48.17 -11.88
N THR A 8 18.83 -47.77 -13.11
CA THR A 8 20.17 -47.29 -13.45
C THR A 8 20.43 -45.93 -12.80
N PHE A 9 21.69 -45.66 -12.45
CA PHE A 9 22.13 -44.38 -11.87
C PHE A 9 21.65 -43.17 -12.69
N GLU A 10 21.65 -43.29 -14.02
CA GLU A 10 21.15 -42.26 -14.92
C GLU A 10 19.65 -41.96 -14.73
N ARG A 11 18.82 -42.98 -14.49
CA ARG A 11 17.39 -42.81 -14.18
C ARG A 11 17.21 -42.16 -12.81
N ALA A 12 18.02 -42.55 -11.83
CA ALA A 12 18.03 -41.91 -10.50
C ALA A 12 18.36 -40.42 -10.61
N LEU A 13 19.42 -40.08 -11.36
CA LEU A 13 19.88 -38.72 -11.56
C LEU A 13 18.81 -37.88 -12.28
N LYS A 14 18.19 -38.41 -13.34
CA LYS A 14 17.09 -37.74 -14.06
C LYS A 14 15.91 -37.44 -13.14
N ILE A 15 15.52 -38.38 -12.29
CA ILE A 15 14.43 -38.19 -11.32
C ILE A 15 14.80 -37.11 -10.30
N LEU A 16 16.02 -37.13 -9.76
CA LEU A 16 16.47 -36.13 -8.79
C LEU A 16 16.53 -34.72 -9.40
N VAL A 17 17.05 -34.59 -10.63
CA VAL A 17 17.07 -33.31 -11.34
C VAL A 17 15.66 -32.82 -11.63
N PHE A 18 14.76 -33.70 -12.09
CA PHE A 18 13.37 -33.35 -12.32
C PHE A 18 12.67 -32.92 -11.02
N ALA A 19 12.87 -33.64 -9.92
CA ALA A 19 12.34 -33.27 -8.61
C ALA A 19 12.85 -31.90 -8.15
N ALA A 20 14.15 -31.61 -8.34
CA ALA A 20 14.72 -30.30 -8.04
C ALA A 20 14.12 -29.17 -8.89
N LEU A 21 13.85 -29.42 -10.17
CA LEU A 21 13.17 -28.46 -11.05
C LEU A 21 11.73 -28.21 -10.61
N VAL A 22 10.97 -29.28 -10.29
CA VAL A 22 9.61 -29.17 -9.77
C VAL A 22 9.58 -28.39 -8.46
N LEU A 23 10.50 -28.67 -7.53
CA LEU A 23 10.60 -27.94 -6.26
C LEU A 23 10.93 -26.46 -6.48
N THR A 24 11.81 -26.15 -7.42
CA THR A 24 12.16 -24.77 -7.78
C THR A 24 10.95 -24.03 -8.36
N ALA A 25 10.24 -24.66 -9.31
CA ALA A 25 9.04 -24.11 -9.92
C ALA A 25 7.92 -23.90 -8.89
N TRP A 26 7.69 -24.89 -8.02
CA TRP A 26 6.73 -24.82 -6.92
C TRP A 26 7.04 -23.69 -5.94
N LYS A 27 8.32 -23.54 -5.56
CA LYS A 27 8.77 -22.45 -4.68
C LYS A 27 8.61 -21.08 -5.33
N GLY A 28 8.84 -20.98 -6.65
CA GLY A 28 8.62 -19.75 -7.42
C GLY A 28 7.13 -19.38 -7.47
N LEU A 29 6.28 -20.32 -7.87
CA LEU A 29 4.81 -20.15 -7.90
C LEU A 29 4.25 -19.82 -6.52
N GLY A 30 4.74 -20.48 -5.46
CA GLY A 30 4.37 -20.21 -4.07
C GLY A 30 4.58 -18.78 -3.58
N ARG A 31 5.32 -17.95 -4.32
CA ARG A 31 5.55 -16.53 -4.01
C ARG A 31 4.69 -15.57 -4.80
N THR A 32 3.99 -16.03 -5.85
CA THR A 32 3.11 -15.13 -6.61
C THR A 32 1.80 -14.94 -5.85
N PRO A 33 1.22 -13.73 -5.86
CA PRO A 33 0.00 -13.45 -5.10
C PRO A 33 -1.19 -14.28 -5.59
N GLU A 34 -1.25 -14.57 -6.90
CA GLU A 34 -2.27 -15.42 -7.50
C GLU A 34 -2.26 -16.79 -6.83
N PHE A 35 -1.13 -17.49 -6.89
CA PHE A 35 -1.01 -18.84 -6.36
C PHE A 35 -1.05 -18.88 -4.83
N ALA A 36 -0.46 -17.89 -4.16
CA ALA A 36 -0.46 -17.79 -2.71
C ALA A 36 -1.88 -17.63 -2.15
N SER A 37 -2.74 -16.85 -2.82
CA SER A 37 -4.15 -16.70 -2.41
C SER A 37 -4.91 -18.03 -2.45
N HIS A 38 -4.61 -18.92 -3.41
CA HIS A 38 -5.28 -20.22 -3.56
C HIS A 38 -4.71 -21.32 -2.66
N VAL A 39 -3.38 -21.45 -2.59
CA VAL A 39 -2.72 -22.61 -1.94
C VAL A 39 -2.46 -22.36 -0.45
N ALA A 40 -2.19 -21.12 -0.05
CA ALA A 40 -1.91 -20.77 1.34
C ALA A 40 -2.67 -19.49 1.75
N PRO A 41 -4.02 -19.49 1.65
CA PRO A 41 -4.84 -18.30 1.87
C PRO A 41 -4.59 -17.66 3.23
N GLN A 42 -4.45 -18.46 4.29
CA GLN A 42 -4.20 -17.93 5.63
C GLN A 42 -2.92 -17.09 5.70
N ARG A 43 -1.82 -17.57 5.11
CA ARG A 43 -0.53 -16.85 5.11
C ARG A 43 -0.60 -15.60 4.25
N PHE A 44 -1.31 -15.67 3.12
CA PHE A 44 -1.55 -14.54 2.24
C PHE A 44 -2.34 -13.41 2.94
N PHE A 45 -3.49 -13.73 3.53
CA PHE A 45 -4.32 -12.75 4.24
C PHE A 45 -3.67 -12.22 5.51
N THR A 46 -2.98 -13.08 6.28
CA THR A 46 -2.20 -12.62 7.44
C THR A 46 -1.16 -11.57 7.02
N GLY A 47 -0.49 -11.76 5.88
CA GLY A 47 0.44 -10.78 5.33
C GLY A 47 -0.23 -9.45 4.96
N LEU A 48 -1.38 -9.50 4.27
CA LEU A 48 -2.14 -8.30 3.88
C LEU A 48 -2.71 -7.54 5.07
N VAL A 49 -3.26 -8.25 6.06
CA VAL A 49 -3.80 -7.66 7.29
C VAL A 49 -2.67 -6.97 8.05
N ASN A 50 -1.53 -7.65 8.23
CA ASN A 50 -0.38 -7.08 8.92
C ASN A 50 0.17 -5.82 8.21
N ASP A 51 0.24 -5.83 6.87
CA ASP A 51 0.63 -4.64 6.10
C ASP A 51 -0.36 -3.48 6.27
N ALA A 52 -1.67 -3.78 6.25
CA ALA A 52 -2.71 -2.77 6.45
C ALA A 52 -2.71 -2.20 7.88
N GLU A 53 -2.52 -3.04 8.90
CA GLU A 53 -2.40 -2.63 10.31
C GLU A 53 -1.16 -1.76 10.53
N ASN A 54 -0.01 -2.17 9.98
CA ASN A 54 1.21 -1.37 10.07
C ASN A 54 1.04 -0.01 9.37
N SER A 55 0.40 0.02 8.20
CA SER A 55 0.08 1.28 7.53
C SER A 55 -0.83 2.17 8.36
N LEU A 56 -1.85 1.60 9.02
CA LEU A 56 -2.75 2.36 9.89
C LEU A 56 -2.00 2.99 11.07
N ILE A 57 -1.21 2.19 11.79
CA ILE A 57 -0.42 2.66 12.94
C ILE A 57 0.53 3.79 12.53
N MET A 58 1.16 3.68 11.35
CA MET A 58 2.02 4.74 10.82
C MET A 58 1.25 6.04 10.56
N LYS A 59 0.02 5.96 10.00
CA LYS A 59 -0.80 7.15 9.74
C LYS A 59 -1.31 7.80 11.03
N GLU A 60 -1.73 7.00 12.01
CA GLU A 60 -2.14 7.50 13.32
C GLU A 60 -0.99 8.22 14.01
N ARG A 61 0.23 7.66 13.97
CA ARG A 61 1.42 8.32 14.51
C ARG A 61 1.75 9.65 13.83
N HIS A 62 1.57 9.75 12.51
CA HIS A 62 1.77 11.02 11.81
C HIS A 62 0.75 12.08 12.22
N LEU A 63 -0.52 11.66 12.38
CA LEU A 63 -1.57 12.54 12.87
C LEU A 63 -1.24 13.06 14.28
N ASP A 64 -0.88 12.16 15.22
CA ASP A 64 -0.52 12.53 16.58
C ASP A 64 0.67 13.51 16.64
N PHE A 65 1.71 13.24 15.84
CA PHE A 65 2.87 14.10 15.74
C PHE A 65 2.49 15.50 15.20
N ASN A 66 1.66 15.55 14.16
CA ASN A 66 1.25 16.81 13.56
C ASN A 66 0.29 17.59 14.45
N ASP A 67 -0.56 16.92 15.24
CA ASP A 67 -1.41 17.55 16.26
C ASP A 67 -0.58 18.18 17.37
N ALA A 68 0.40 17.44 17.91
CA ALA A 68 1.32 17.95 18.92
C ALA A 68 2.13 19.15 18.39
N SER A 69 2.62 19.04 17.15
CA SER A 69 3.41 20.09 16.52
C SER A 69 2.58 21.34 16.16
N ALA A 70 1.33 21.16 15.73
CA ALA A 70 0.39 22.27 15.51
C ALA A 70 0.09 23.02 16.80
N LYS A 71 -0.11 22.31 17.91
CA LYS A 71 -0.31 22.90 19.24
C LYS A 71 0.91 23.71 19.68
N ALA A 72 2.11 23.18 19.52
CA ALA A 72 3.35 23.89 19.89
C ALA A 72 3.51 25.22 19.13
N VAL A 73 3.24 25.23 17.80
CA VAL A 73 3.32 26.47 17.01
C VAL A 73 2.24 27.47 17.39
N ARG A 74 1.02 27.01 17.73
CA ARG A 74 -0.05 27.88 18.23
C ARG A 74 0.32 28.55 19.55
N VAL A 75 0.79 27.79 20.53
CA VAL A 75 1.28 28.33 21.81
C VAL A 75 2.36 29.37 21.57
N ARG A 76 3.28 29.11 20.64
CA ARG A 76 4.34 30.08 20.32
C ARG A 76 3.81 31.37 19.68
N LEU A 77 2.77 31.29 18.85
CA LEU A 77 2.09 32.47 18.31
C LEU A 77 1.38 33.26 19.42
N GLU A 78 0.72 32.58 20.37
CA GLU A 78 0.06 33.24 21.51
C GLU A 78 1.07 33.94 22.44
N GLU A 79 2.20 33.29 22.72
CA GLU A 79 3.33 33.89 23.44
C GLU A 79 3.89 35.12 22.70
N PHE A 80 4.02 35.02 21.37
CA PHE A 80 4.46 36.15 20.55
C PHE A 80 3.50 37.34 20.66
N LEU A 81 2.19 37.09 20.51
CA LEU A 81 1.16 38.12 20.56
C LEU A 81 1.04 38.76 21.96
N SER A 82 1.31 38.00 23.03
CA SER A 82 1.25 38.50 24.40
C SER A 82 2.50 39.25 24.86
N GLN A 83 3.69 38.84 24.40
CA GLN A 83 4.97 39.38 24.88
C GLN A 83 5.65 40.33 23.89
N GLY A 84 5.25 40.32 22.61
CA GLY A 84 5.80 41.18 21.56
C GLY A 84 7.29 40.98 21.25
N ARG A 85 7.90 39.88 21.69
CA ARG A 85 9.34 39.61 21.54
C ARG A 85 9.60 38.32 20.76
N THR A 86 10.47 38.40 19.74
CA THR A 86 10.99 37.23 19.02
C THR A 86 12.50 37.13 19.17
N PRO A 87 13.06 35.91 19.10
CA PRO A 87 14.51 35.72 19.07
C PRO A 87 15.15 36.42 17.86
N ASP A 88 14.43 36.49 16.74
CA ASP A 88 14.83 37.19 15.52
C ASP A 88 13.58 37.67 14.75
N PRO A 89 13.27 38.98 14.75
CA PRO A 89 12.12 39.56 14.04
C PRO A 89 12.18 39.42 12.52
N SER A 90 13.38 39.24 11.95
CA SER A 90 13.57 39.11 10.50
C SER A 90 13.25 37.70 9.99
N MET A 91 13.48 36.68 10.83
CA MET A 91 13.19 35.27 10.50
C MET A 91 11.88 34.76 11.09
N ILE A 92 11.51 35.19 12.30
CA ILE A 92 10.32 34.75 13.01
C ILE A 92 9.47 35.99 13.32
N ASN A 93 8.40 36.15 12.54
CA ASN A 93 7.43 37.23 12.68
C ASN A 93 6.01 36.66 12.74
N GLU A 94 5.04 37.53 13.05
CA GLU A 94 3.65 37.12 13.21
C GLU A 94 3.10 36.41 11.97
N GLU A 95 3.41 36.96 10.79
CA GLU A 95 2.91 36.45 9.51
C GLU A 95 3.47 35.05 9.21
N SER A 96 4.75 34.81 9.49
CA SER A 96 5.38 33.50 9.30
C SER A 96 4.81 32.47 10.28
N LEU A 97 4.54 32.84 11.53
CA LEU A 97 3.88 31.99 12.52
C LEU A 97 2.44 31.67 12.14
N ARG A 98 1.64 32.67 11.72
CA ARG A 98 0.26 32.45 11.24
C ARG A 98 0.23 31.52 10.03
N ARG A 99 1.12 31.71 9.05
CA ARG A 99 1.26 30.81 7.90
C ARG A 99 1.64 29.39 8.33
N ALA A 100 2.55 29.25 9.28
CA ALA A 100 2.94 27.95 9.82
C ALA A 100 1.77 27.24 10.52
N VAL A 101 0.96 27.96 11.30
CA VAL A 101 -0.26 27.41 11.92
C VAL A 101 -1.23 26.93 10.85
N ASN A 102 -1.56 27.77 9.86
CA ASN A 102 -2.51 27.41 8.80
C ASN A 102 -2.04 26.19 7.99
N ARG A 103 -0.76 26.15 7.62
CA ARG A 103 -0.16 25.00 6.93
C ARG A 103 -0.29 23.72 7.76
N ARG A 104 -0.04 23.79 9.06
CA ARG A 104 -0.14 22.62 9.95
C ARG A 104 -1.57 22.13 10.11
N LEU A 105 -2.55 23.03 10.13
CA LEU A 105 -3.96 22.65 10.16
C LEU A 105 -4.39 21.92 8.89
N ALA A 106 -3.97 22.41 7.72
CA ALA A 106 -4.23 21.73 6.46
C ALA A 106 -3.55 20.34 6.40
N VAL A 107 -2.33 20.21 6.92
CA VAL A 107 -1.65 18.90 7.00
C VAL A 107 -2.39 17.94 7.93
N ARG A 108 -2.83 18.42 9.10
CA ARG A 108 -3.61 17.65 10.06
C ARG A 108 -4.90 17.11 9.45
N GLU A 109 -5.66 17.96 8.74
CA GLU A 109 -6.90 17.56 8.10
C GLU A 109 -6.66 16.42 7.10
N ARG A 110 -5.66 16.58 6.23
CA ARG A 110 -5.28 15.54 5.27
C ARG A 110 -4.79 14.25 5.95
N ASP A 111 -4.07 14.35 7.05
CA ASP A 111 -3.59 13.17 7.78
C ASP A 111 -4.73 12.42 8.48
N ALA A 112 -5.76 13.16 8.95
CA ALA A 112 -6.99 12.55 9.45
C ALA A 112 -7.71 11.76 8.34
N ASP A 113 -7.79 12.31 7.12
CA ASP A 113 -8.34 11.59 5.97
C ASP A 113 -7.52 10.33 5.63
N TYR A 114 -6.19 10.40 5.72
CA TYR A 114 -5.34 9.22 5.51
C TYR A 114 -5.53 8.13 6.56
N VAL A 115 -5.84 8.49 7.80
CA VAL A 115 -6.19 7.51 8.85
C VAL A 115 -7.52 6.84 8.50
N VAL A 116 -8.53 7.59 8.09
CA VAL A 116 -9.83 7.02 7.67
C VAL A 116 -9.64 6.05 6.51
N MET A 117 -8.94 6.46 5.44
CA MET A 117 -8.66 5.59 4.30
C MET A 117 -7.87 4.32 4.69
N ALA A 118 -6.94 4.43 5.63
CA ALA A 118 -6.17 3.29 6.12
C ALA A 118 -7.05 2.31 6.92
N ARG A 119 -7.99 2.82 7.73
CA ARG A 119 -8.98 2.00 8.44
C ARG A 119 -9.90 1.28 7.46
N GLU A 120 -10.43 1.99 6.47
CA GLU A 120 -11.26 1.40 5.41
C GLU A 120 -10.48 0.35 4.61
N LYS A 121 -9.19 0.55 4.34
CA LYS A 121 -8.32 -0.47 3.72
C LYS A 121 -8.23 -1.72 4.59
N LEU A 122 -7.98 -1.57 5.89
CA LEU A 122 -7.91 -2.70 6.83
C LEU A 122 -9.24 -3.46 6.90
N GLU A 123 -10.36 -2.75 6.97
CA GLU A 123 -11.70 -3.34 6.98
C GLU A 123 -11.99 -4.09 5.68
N ARG A 124 -11.64 -3.52 4.52
CA ARG A 124 -11.76 -4.20 3.22
C ARG A 124 -10.92 -5.47 3.16
N VAL A 125 -9.69 -5.46 3.65
CA VAL A 125 -8.84 -6.66 3.68
C VAL A 125 -9.44 -7.74 4.58
N ARG A 126 -9.93 -7.37 5.77
CA ARG A 126 -10.62 -8.31 6.67
C ARG A 126 -11.93 -8.83 6.07
N ALA A 127 -12.65 -8.01 5.31
CA ALA A 127 -13.84 -8.45 4.58
C ALA A 127 -13.49 -9.46 3.49
N MET A 128 -12.47 -9.17 2.67
CA MET A 128 -11.96 -10.10 1.65
C MET A 128 -11.52 -11.44 2.23
N GLU A 129 -10.89 -11.43 3.42
CA GLU A 129 -10.53 -12.67 4.13
C GLU A 129 -11.78 -13.49 4.51
N ARG A 130 -12.79 -12.83 5.10
CA ARG A 130 -14.06 -13.49 5.49
C ARG A 130 -14.84 -14.03 4.31
N GLU A 131 -14.83 -13.31 3.19
CA GLU A 131 -15.47 -13.72 1.93
C GLU A 131 -14.71 -14.85 1.22
N GLY A 132 -13.52 -15.20 1.71
CA GLY A 132 -12.68 -16.19 1.07
C GLY A 132 -12.22 -15.75 -0.32
N TRP A 133 -12.03 -14.44 -0.53
CA TRP A 133 -11.60 -13.89 -1.82
C TRP A 133 -10.30 -14.55 -2.29
N ARG A 134 -10.19 -14.76 -3.60
CA ARG A 134 -9.01 -15.32 -4.25
C ARG A 134 -8.70 -14.50 -5.50
N MET A 135 -7.43 -14.36 -5.80
CA MET A 135 -6.99 -13.69 -7.02
C MET A 135 -7.10 -14.66 -8.19
N ASP A 136 -7.61 -14.21 -9.34
CA ASP A 136 -7.78 -15.08 -10.50
C ASP A 136 -6.44 -15.66 -10.99
N LEU A 137 -6.44 -16.96 -11.31
CA LEU A 137 -5.29 -17.65 -11.87
C LEU A 137 -5.22 -17.39 -13.38
N GLY A 138 -4.39 -16.43 -13.80
CA GLY A 138 -4.08 -16.18 -15.21
C GLY A 138 -3.98 -14.70 -15.57
N VAL A 139 -3.68 -14.43 -16.84
CA VAL A 139 -3.70 -13.07 -17.40
C VAL A 139 -5.16 -12.68 -17.60
N VAL A 140 -5.67 -11.79 -16.74
CA VAL A 140 -6.96 -11.13 -16.98
C VAL A 140 -6.82 -10.38 -18.31
N ARG A 141 -7.56 -10.81 -19.34
CA ARG A 141 -7.76 -9.98 -20.54
C ARG A 141 -8.43 -8.71 -20.06
N THR A 142 -7.70 -7.60 -20.08
CA THR A 142 -8.30 -6.27 -19.91
C THR A 142 -9.48 -6.20 -20.88
N PRO A 143 -10.70 -5.83 -20.42
CA PRO A 143 -11.78 -5.60 -21.38
C PRO A 143 -11.28 -4.56 -22.38
N ALA A 144 -11.45 -4.87 -23.67
CA ALA A 144 -10.98 -4.01 -24.76
C ALA A 144 -11.42 -2.57 -24.47
N GLU A 145 -10.46 -1.64 -24.56
CA GLU A 145 -10.69 -0.21 -24.40
C GLU A 145 -11.93 0.18 -25.21
N PRO A 146 -12.97 0.79 -24.60
CA PRO A 146 -14.12 1.24 -25.36
C PRO A 146 -13.62 2.21 -26.43
N PRO A 147 -14.15 2.13 -27.68
CA PRO A 147 -13.66 2.96 -28.77
C PRO A 147 -13.73 4.43 -28.34
N ALA A 148 -12.59 5.13 -28.49
CA ALA A 148 -12.47 6.53 -28.13
C ALA A 148 -13.66 7.33 -28.70
N PRO A 149 -14.27 8.23 -27.92
CA PRO A 149 -15.36 9.06 -28.42
C PRO A 149 -14.89 9.77 -29.68
N ARG A 150 -15.62 9.58 -30.79
CA ARG A 150 -15.42 10.36 -32.01
C ARG A 150 -15.54 11.82 -31.62
N MET A 151 -14.41 12.52 -31.59
CA MET A 151 -14.38 13.97 -31.58
C MET A 151 -15.07 14.40 -32.88
N THR A 152 -16.37 14.69 -32.81
CA THR A 152 -17.08 15.36 -33.88
C THR A 152 -16.39 16.70 -34.04
N GLY A 153 -15.68 16.84 -35.17
CA GLY A 153 -14.99 18.04 -35.56
C GLY A 153 -15.91 19.24 -35.36
N LYS A 154 -15.41 20.20 -34.61
CA LYS A 154 -15.91 21.56 -34.64
C LYS A 154 -15.53 22.10 -36.01
N ASP A 155 -16.44 21.96 -36.97
CA ASP A 155 -16.33 22.62 -38.25
C ASP A 155 -16.21 24.13 -38.00
N GLY A 156 -15.13 24.70 -38.51
CA GLY A 156 -14.95 26.14 -38.58
C GLY A 156 -15.75 26.74 -39.74
N GLY A 157 -15.97 28.05 -39.64
CA GLY A 157 -16.56 28.92 -40.66
C GLY A 157 -17.99 29.30 -40.30
N SER A 158 -18.37 30.57 -40.19
CA SER A 158 -17.75 31.85 -40.57
C SER A 158 -18.27 32.96 -39.67
#